data_AF-A0A6J7VBV9-F1
#
_entry.id   AF-A0A6J7VBV9-F1
#
_cell.length_a   1.000
_cell.length_b   1.000
_cell.length_c   1.000
_cell.angle_alpha   90.00
_cell.angle_beta   90.00
_cell.angle_gamma   90.00
#
_symmetry.space_group_name_H-M   'P 1'
#
loop_
_entity.id
_entity.type
_entity.pdbx_description
1 polymer ?
#
loop_
_entity_poly.entity_id
_entity_poly.type
_entity_poly.pdbx_seq_one_letter_code
_entity_poly.pdbx_strand_id
1 'polypeptide(L)'
;MSRFPELRFAFLEGGVAWGCNLLSDICGHFEKRNREDIEHYNPAHLDRALLESLIAEHGDALFTDRVDRLDETLSFLSDSNEEPNTIDEWEKSGITSKADIIKIFTDQCFFGCEADDPMNALAFNDAINPDGSRLRAMFASDIGHWDVPDFTGVLPEAWELIEDDLVTRDQFSDFMFGNVARLFTGTNPHFFDGTAVETQVRQLLADEA
;
A
#
# COMPACT_ATOMS: atom_id res chain seq x y z
N MET A 1 7.14 8.84 8.79
CA MET A 1 6.09 9.23 9.76
C MET A 1 6.74 9.85 11.00
N SER A 2 6.57 11.15 11.24
CA SER A 2 7.31 11.88 12.28
C SER A 2 6.74 11.76 13.70
N ARG A 3 5.43 11.45 13.84
CA ARG A 3 4.75 11.48 15.14
C ARG A 3 4.80 10.16 15.91
N PHE A 4 4.65 9.02 15.22
CA PHE A 4 4.62 7.69 15.83
C PHE A 4 5.45 6.68 14.99
N PRO A 5 6.78 6.87 14.90
CA PRO A 5 7.64 6.12 13.98
C PRO A 5 7.80 4.63 14.29
N GLU A 6 7.37 4.19 15.47
CA GLU A 6 7.47 2.79 15.93
C GLU A 6 6.09 2.16 16.16
N LEU A 7 5.00 2.91 15.95
CA LEU A 7 3.65 2.39 16.15
C LEU A 7 3.32 1.39 15.05
N ARG A 8 2.88 0.21 15.46
CA ARG A 8 2.41 -0.85 14.57
C ARG A 8 0.89 -0.90 14.60
N PHE A 9 0.30 -1.10 13.43
CA PHE A 9 -1.13 -1.20 13.23
C PHE A 9 -1.47 -2.62 12.77
N ALA A 10 -2.44 -3.23 13.45
CA ALA A 10 -3.04 -4.47 13.03
C ALA A 10 -4.47 -4.18 12.56
N PHE A 11 -4.70 -4.29 11.26
CA PHE A 11 -6.03 -4.26 10.66
C PHE A 11 -6.58 -5.67 10.76
N LEU A 12 -7.59 -5.89 11.62
CA LEU A 12 -8.01 -7.24 11.98
C LEU A 12 -8.81 -7.95 10.87
N GLU A 13 -9.46 -7.18 10.00
CA GLU A 13 -10.39 -7.68 8.99
C GLU A 13 -10.12 -7.08 7.60
N GLY A 14 -10.66 -7.73 6.57
CA GLY A 14 -10.65 -7.28 5.18
C GLY A 14 -9.52 -7.82 4.32
N GLY A 15 -8.63 -8.64 4.88
CA GLY A 15 -7.53 -9.28 4.17
C GLY A 15 -6.40 -8.32 3.79
N VAL A 16 -5.35 -8.86 3.18
CA VAL A 16 -4.15 -8.08 2.78
C VAL A 16 -4.30 -7.39 1.42
N ALA A 17 -5.23 -7.85 0.58
CA ALA A 17 -5.37 -7.40 -0.81
C ALA A 17 -5.58 -5.88 -0.94
N TRP A 18 -6.42 -5.29 -0.09
CA TRP A 18 -6.62 -3.84 -0.08
C TRP A 18 -5.35 -3.08 0.35
N GLY A 19 -4.55 -3.68 1.23
CA GLY A 19 -3.25 -3.14 1.65
C GLY A 19 -2.25 -3.10 0.49
N CYS A 20 -2.17 -4.18 -0.30
CA CYS A 20 -1.35 -4.24 -1.51
C CYS A 20 -1.79 -3.18 -2.54
N ASN A 21 -3.11 -3.05 -2.76
CA ASN A 21 -3.65 -2.04 -3.67
C ASN A 21 -3.32 -0.63 -3.18
N LEU A 22 -3.57 -0.34 -1.89
CA LEU A 22 -3.32 0.96 -1.30
C LEU A 22 -1.82 1.34 -1.37
N LEU A 23 -0.92 0.39 -1.08
CA LEU A 23 0.53 0.62 -1.22
C LEU A 23 0.87 1.04 -2.66
N SER A 24 0.36 0.31 -3.64
CA SER A 24 0.58 0.58 -5.06
C SER A 24 0.08 1.97 -5.46
N ASP A 25 -1.13 2.32 -5.04
CA ASP A 25 -1.75 3.61 -5.33
C ASP A 25 -0.98 4.77 -4.69
N ILE A 26 -0.59 4.64 -3.41
CA ILE A 26 0.17 5.68 -2.69
C ILE A 26 1.55 5.88 -3.34
N CYS A 27 2.26 4.79 -3.67
CA CYS A 27 3.53 4.88 -4.39
C CYS A 27 3.35 5.58 -5.74
N GLY A 28 2.34 5.18 -6.53
CA GLY A 28 2.08 5.77 -7.85
C GLY A 28 1.63 7.23 -7.78
N HIS A 29 0.95 7.65 -6.71
CA HIS A 29 0.67 9.06 -6.46
C HIS A 29 1.92 9.82 -6.06
N PHE A 30 2.75 9.28 -5.18
CA PHE A 30 3.99 9.93 -4.74
C PHE A 30 4.94 10.17 -5.93
N GLU A 31 5.13 9.18 -6.82
CA GLU A 31 5.97 9.30 -8.02
C GLU A 31 5.51 10.39 -9.01
N LYS A 32 4.27 10.90 -8.88
CA LYS A 32 3.72 11.94 -9.76
C LYS A 32 3.46 13.26 -9.04
N ARG A 33 3.25 13.22 -7.74
CA ARG A 33 2.72 14.33 -6.93
C ARG A 33 3.56 14.63 -5.70
N ASN A 34 4.79 14.14 -5.63
CA ASN A 34 5.73 14.69 -4.67
C ASN A 34 6.09 16.13 -5.06
N ARG A 35 6.75 16.84 -4.14
CA ARG A 35 7.12 18.25 -4.28
C ARG A 35 7.82 18.59 -5.60
N GLU A 36 8.67 17.71 -6.11
CA GLU A 36 9.44 17.96 -7.33
C GLU A 36 8.64 17.57 -8.56
N ASP A 37 8.05 16.37 -8.58
CA ASP A 37 7.36 15.83 -9.76
C ASP A 37 6.02 16.51 -10.06
N ILE A 38 5.39 17.13 -9.05
CA ILE A 38 4.15 17.90 -9.26
C ILE A 38 4.36 19.10 -10.19
N GLU A 39 5.60 19.62 -10.30
CA GLU A 39 5.95 20.72 -11.22
C GLU A 39 5.80 20.33 -12.69
N HIS A 40 5.74 19.03 -13.01
CA HIS A 40 5.38 18.55 -14.34
C HIS A 40 3.98 19.03 -14.77
N TYR A 41 3.10 19.24 -13.80
CA TYR A 41 1.72 19.69 -14.02
C TYR A 41 1.54 21.19 -13.78
N ASN A 42 2.62 21.95 -13.56
CA ASN A 42 2.54 23.39 -13.32
C ASN A 42 2.00 24.13 -14.56
N PRO A 43 0.83 24.80 -14.48
CA PRO A 43 0.24 25.51 -15.62
C PRO A 43 1.13 26.62 -16.19
N ALA A 44 2.05 27.16 -15.39
CA ALA A 44 3.00 28.17 -15.85
C ALA A 44 4.01 27.62 -16.86
N HIS A 45 4.22 26.30 -16.92
CA HIS A 45 5.11 25.65 -17.88
C HIS A 45 4.43 25.32 -19.22
N LEU A 46 3.12 25.52 -19.35
CA LEU A 46 2.38 25.25 -20.58
C LEU A 46 2.72 26.29 -21.68
N ASP A 47 3.23 25.82 -22.82
CA ASP A 47 3.38 26.66 -24.02
C ASP A 47 2.01 26.89 -24.68
N ARG A 48 1.37 27.99 -24.28
CA ARG A 48 0.04 28.38 -24.74
C ARG A 48 0.00 28.70 -26.23
N ALA A 49 1.04 29.34 -26.75
CA ALA A 49 1.10 29.70 -28.17
C ALA A 49 1.20 28.44 -29.04
N LEU A 50 2.00 27.47 -28.61
CA LEU A 50 2.07 26.17 -29.29
C LEU A 50 0.73 25.42 -29.20
N LEU A 51 0.10 25.37 -28.02
CA LEU A 51 -1.21 24.73 -27.85
C LEU A 51 -2.28 25.35 -28.78
N GLU A 52 -2.36 26.68 -28.84
CA GLU A 52 -3.27 27.39 -29.74
C GLU A 52 -2.99 27.08 -31.21
N SER A 53 -1.72 27.02 -31.61
CA SER A 53 -1.36 26.69 -32.99
C SER A 53 -1.70 25.24 -33.36
N LEU A 54 -1.52 24.29 -32.45
CA LEU A 54 -1.91 22.89 -32.64
C LEU A 54 -3.43 22.72 -32.73
N ILE A 55 -4.20 23.45 -31.91
CA ILE A 55 -5.67 23.45 -32.00
C ILE A 55 -6.11 24.03 -33.36
N ALA A 56 -5.47 25.10 -33.82
CA ALA A 56 -5.79 25.69 -35.12
C ALA A 56 -5.45 24.78 -36.31
N GLU A 57 -4.35 24.01 -36.22
CA GLU A 57 -3.88 23.13 -37.29
C GLU A 57 -4.64 21.80 -37.33
N HIS A 58 -5.00 21.24 -36.17
CA HIS A 58 -5.47 19.86 -36.05
C HIS A 58 -6.83 19.70 -35.35
N GLY A 59 -7.37 20.76 -34.75
CA GLY A 59 -8.63 20.71 -34.02
C GLY A 59 -9.85 20.64 -34.93
N ASP A 60 -10.86 19.88 -34.50
CA ASP A 60 -12.20 19.93 -35.12
C ASP A 60 -12.90 21.25 -34.76
N ALA A 61 -13.98 21.58 -35.51
CA ALA A 61 -14.75 22.81 -35.36
C ALA A 61 -15.20 23.09 -33.91
N LEU A 62 -15.48 22.04 -33.13
CA LEU A 62 -15.86 22.17 -31.72
C LEU A 62 -14.78 22.83 -30.85
N PHE A 63 -13.51 22.67 -31.21
CA PHE A 63 -12.37 23.25 -30.50
C PHE A 63 -11.89 24.55 -31.15
N THR A 64 -11.81 24.60 -32.49
CA THR A 64 -11.34 25.81 -33.19
C THR A 64 -12.28 27.00 -33.00
N ASP A 65 -13.61 26.78 -32.97
CA ASP A 65 -14.62 27.83 -32.82
C ASP A 65 -14.73 28.37 -31.37
N ARG A 66 -13.90 27.85 -30.46
CA ARG A 66 -13.91 28.15 -29.02
C ARG A 66 -12.51 28.40 -28.46
N VAL A 67 -11.50 28.55 -29.31
CA VAL A 67 -10.11 28.74 -28.88
C VAL A 67 -9.94 29.99 -28.01
N ASP A 68 -10.77 31.02 -28.21
CA ASP A 68 -10.84 32.23 -27.40
C ASP A 68 -11.29 31.99 -25.95
N ARG A 69 -11.87 30.82 -25.66
CA ARG A 69 -12.34 30.41 -24.33
C ARG A 69 -11.49 29.28 -23.73
N LEU A 70 -10.29 29.06 -24.26
CA LEU A 70 -9.38 28.01 -23.79
C LEU A 70 -9.07 28.15 -22.30
N ASP A 71 -8.93 29.38 -21.81
CA ASP A 71 -8.70 29.66 -20.37
C ASP A 71 -9.81 29.12 -19.47
N GLU A 72 -11.07 29.25 -19.87
CA GLU A 72 -12.20 28.72 -19.09
C GLU A 72 -12.09 27.19 -18.95
N THR A 73 -11.66 26.52 -20.01
CA THR A 73 -11.51 25.06 -20.02
C THR A 73 -10.32 24.62 -19.18
N LEU A 74 -9.18 25.31 -19.32
CA LEU A 74 -7.96 24.97 -18.58
C LEU A 74 -8.10 25.25 -17.07
N SER A 75 -8.83 26.31 -16.69
CA SER A 75 -9.05 26.68 -15.28
C SER A 75 -9.84 25.65 -14.47
N PHE A 76 -10.68 24.84 -15.14
CA PHE A 76 -11.37 23.72 -14.49
C PHE A 76 -10.43 22.53 -14.21
N LEU A 77 -9.37 22.38 -15.01
CA LEU A 77 -8.45 21.25 -14.92
C LEU A 77 -7.28 21.53 -13.97
N SER A 78 -6.92 22.80 -13.78
CA SER A 78 -5.88 23.23 -12.84
C SER A 78 -6.14 24.66 -12.37
N ASP A 79 -6.12 24.87 -11.06
CA ASP A 79 -6.26 26.20 -10.47
C ASP A 79 -4.92 26.93 -10.49
N SER A 80 -4.79 27.90 -11.40
CA SER A 80 -3.59 28.74 -11.49
C SER A 80 -3.35 29.63 -10.26
N ASN A 81 -4.32 29.72 -9.33
CA ASN A 81 -4.23 30.49 -8.09
C ASN A 81 -4.08 29.60 -6.85
N GLU A 82 -3.78 28.31 -7.02
CA GLU A 82 -3.52 27.42 -5.90
C GLU A 82 -2.42 27.99 -4.99
N GLU A 83 -2.65 27.93 -3.68
CA GLU A 83 -1.70 28.51 -2.73
C GLU A 83 -0.37 27.74 -2.77
N PRO A 84 0.78 28.41 -2.92
CA PRO A 84 2.07 27.70 -3.07
C PRO A 84 2.41 26.74 -1.92
N ASN A 85 1.89 27.01 -0.71
CA ASN A 85 2.12 26.19 0.47
C ASN A 85 1.19 24.97 0.56
N THR A 86 0.28 24.76 -0.39
CA THR A 86 -0.60 23.59 -0.46
C THR A 86 -0.20 22.60 -1.55
N ILE A 87 0.74 22.98 -2.42
CA ILE A 87 1.21 22.15 -3.55
C ILE A 87 1.88 20.86 -3.06
N ASP A 88 2.72 20.95 -2.01
CA ASP A 88 3.34 19.77 -1.41
C ASP A 88 2.41 19.11 -0.38
N GLU A 89 1.53 18.24 -0.87
CA GLU A 89 0.59 17.47 -0.03
C GLU A 89 1.30 16.52 0.97
N TRP A 90 2.58 16.20 0.73
CA TRP A 90 3.35 15.23 1.52
C TRP A 90 4.11 15.86 2.68
N GLU A 91 4.34 17.19 2.66
CA GLU A 91 5.17 17.92 3.62
C GLU A 91 4.87 17.53 5.08
N LYS A 92 3.58 17.51 5.45
CA LYS A 92 3.14 17.24 6.84
C LYS A 92 3.32 15.77 7.26
N SER A 93 3.38 14.84 6.31
CA SER A 93 3.59 13.42 6.60
C SER A 93 5.06 13.11 6.96
N GLY A 94 5.98 13.94 6.47
CA GLY A 94 7.43 13.72 6.52
C GLY A 94 7.90 12.58 5.64
N ILE A 95 7.12 12.16 4.64
CA ILE A 95 7.53 11.22 3.59
C ILE A 95 8.36 12.00 2.58
N THR A 96 9.55 11.50 2.29
CA THR A 96 10.50 12.14 1.36
C THR A 96 10.88 11.23 0.20
N SER A 97 10.48 9.96 0.25
CA SER A 97 10.78 8.98 -0.77
C SER A 97 9.71 7.89 -0.84
N LYS A 98 9.62 7.20 -1.99
CA LYS A 98 8.85 5.97 -2.13
C LYS A 98 9.26 4.90 -1.11
N ALA A 99 10.56 4.81 -0.80
CA ALA A 99 11.09 3.87 0.18
C ALA A 99 10.51 4.12 1.58
N ASP A 100 10.23 5.38 1.96
CA ASP A 100 9.57 5.69 3.23
C ASP A 100 8.15 5.09 3.29
N ILE A 101 7.41 5.16 2.19
CA ILE A 101 6.06 4.59 2.07
C ILE A 101 6.13 3.07 2.21
N ILE A 102 6.99 2.41 1.42
CA ILE A 102 7.16 0.96 1.46
C ILE A 102 7.53 0.51 2.86
N LYS A 103 8.50 1.18 3.50
CA LYS A 103 8.94 0.87 4.86
C LYS A 103 7.79 0.94 5.87
N ILE A 104 6.90 1.93 5.77
CA ILE A 104 5.72 2.03 6.64
C ILE A 104 4.84 0.78 6.47
N PHE A 105 4.53 0.40 5.23
CA PHE A 105 3.67 -0.76 4.97
C PHE A 105 4.32 -2.09 5.38
N THR A 106 5.62 -2.28 5.18
CA THR A 106 6.31 -3.55 5.47
C THR A 106 6.66 -3.75 6.94
N ASP A 107 6.83 -2.65 7.69
CA ASP A 107 7.31 -2.70 9.07
C ASP A 107 6.20 -2.42 10.09
N GLN A 108 5.22 -1.59 9.74
CA GLN A 108 4.21 -1.09 10.67
C GLN A 108 2.80 -1.62 10.39
N CYS A 109 2.47 -2.00 9.15
CA CYS A 109 1.11 -2.45 8.81
C CYS A 109 1.02 -3.98 8.77
N PHE A 110 0.08 -4.52 9.55
CA PHE A 110 -0.23 -5.94 9.64
C PHE A 110 -1.70 -6.15 9.31
N PHE A 111 -2.01 -7.19 8.53
CA PHE A 111 -3.32 -7.42 7.93
C PHE A 111 -3.83 -8.79 8.33
N GLY A 112 -4.88 -8.84 9.14
CA GLY A 112 -5.63 -10.04 9.46
C GLY A 112 -6.38 -10.51 8.22
N CYS A 113 -6.23 -11.79 7.92
CA CYS A 113 -6.82 -12.38 6.74
C CYS A 113 -7.49 -13.70 7.08
N GLU A 114 -8.67 -13.88 6.50
CA GLU A 114 -9.44 -15.12 6.58
C GLU A 114 -8.66 -16.28 5.98
N ALA A 115 -8.98 -17.49 6.45
CA ALA A 115 -8.23 -18.69 6.15
C ALA A 115 -8.33 -19.10 4.68
N ASP A 116 -9.53 -19.07 4.12
CA ASP A 116 -9.89 -19.53 2.79
C ASP A 116 -9.69 -18.47 1.69
N ASP A 117 -9.15 -17.28 2.02
CA ASP A 117 -8.92 -16.22 1.04
C ASP A 117 -7.65 -16.47 0.19
N PRO A 118 -7.76 -16.81 -1.11
CA PRO A 118 -6.60 -16.99 -1.98
C PRO A 118 -5.81 -15.69 -2.19
N MET A 119 -6.44 -14.53 -1.97
CA MET A 119 -5.79 -13.22 -2.14
C MET A 119 -4.72 -12.95 -1.07
N ASN A 120 -4.64 -13.77 -0.02
CA ASN A 120 -3.52 -13.80 0.92
C ASN A 120 -2.15 -13.92 0.22
N ALA A 121 -2.11 -14.62 -0.92
CA ALA A 121 -0.91 -14.77 -1.71
C ALA A 121 -0.34 -13.45 -2.26
N LEU A 122 -1.18 -12.41 -2.45
CA LEU A 122 -0.74 -11.10 -2.93
C LEU A 122 0.26 -10.44 -1.99
N ALA A 123 0.23 -10.74 -0.69
CA ALA A 123 1.21 -10.23 0.27
C ALA A 123 2.65 -10.60 -0.09
N PHE A 124 2.84 -11.69 -0.82
CA PHE A 124 4.16 -12.27 -1.12
C PHE A 124 4.55 -12.18 -2.59
N ASN A 125 3.70 -11.60 -3.44
CA ASN A 125 3.93 -11.52 -4.87
C ASN A 125 4.86 -10.33 -5.21
N ASP A 126 6.15 -10.65 -5.37
CA ASP A 126 7.21 -9.67 -5.64
C ASP A 126 7.16 -9.08 -7.07
N ALA A 127 6.41 -9.69 -7.98
CA ALA A 127 6.25 -9.17 -9.34
C ALA A 127 5.25 -8.01 -9.43
N ILE A 128 4.31 -7.92 -8.48
CA ILE A 128 3.26 -6.89 -8.49
C ILE A 128 3.45 -5.84 -7.39
N ASN A 129 3.96 -6.23 -6.22
CA ASN A 129 4.08 -5.30 -5.11
C ASN A 129 5.22 -4.31 -5.38
N PRO A 130 5.05 -3.02 -5.07
CA PRO A 130 6.08 -2.00 -5.30
C PRO A 130 7.44 -2.42 -4.74
N ASP A 131 8.46 -2.33 -5.58
CA ASP A 131 9.85 -2.71 -5.31
C ASP A 131 10.02 -4.14 -4.75
N GLY A 132 9.12 -5.06 -5.12
CA GLY A 132 9.13 -6.45 -4.66
C GLY A 132 8.83 -6.60 -3.17
N SER A 133 8.16 -5.60 -2.58
CA SER A 133 7.84 -5.58 -1.15
C SER A 133 6.91 -6.73 -0.76
N ARG A 134 7.08 -7.19 0.49
CA ARG A 134 6.23 -8.21 1.10
C ARG A 134 5.45 -7.61 2.26
N LEU A 135 4.13 -7.73 2.21
CA LEU A 135 3.25 -7.22 3.26
C LEU A 135 3.05 -8.27 4.35
N ARG A 136 2.64 -7.80 5.53
CA ARG A 136 2.48 -8.64 6.73
C ARG A 136 1.06 -9.19 6.83
N ALA A 137 0.71 -10.13 5.96
CA ALA A 137 -0.49 -10.93 6.10
C ALA A 137 -0.39 -11.82 7.35
N MET A 138 -1.46 -11.91 8.13
CA MET A 138 -1.57 -12.70 9.35
C MET A 138 -2.84 -13.53 9.30
N PHE A 139 -2.72 -14.79 9.65
CA PHE A 139 -3.88 -15.68 9.80
C PHE A 139 -4.86 -15.14 10.85
N ALA A 140 -6.13 -15.04 10.46
CA ALA A 140 -7.27 -14.80 11.33
C ALA A 140 -8.30 -15.92 11.10
N SER A 141 -8.69 -16.60 12.18
CA SER A 141 -9.57 -17.77 12.07
C SER A 141 -11.05 -17.43 11.85
N ASP A 142 -11.44 -16.22 12.25
CA ASP A 142 -12.82 -15.71 12.26
C ASP A 142 -13.91 -16.65 12.86
N ILE A 143 -13.49 -17.57 13.74
CA ILE A 143 -14.41 -18.54 14.36
C ILE A 143 -15.48 -17.81 15.16
N GLY A 144 -16.74 -18.08 14.79
CA GLY A 144 -17.92 -17.47 15.39
C GLY A 144 -18.57 -16.41 14.50
N HIS A 145 -17.93 -16.05 13.40
CA HIS A 145 -18.55 -15.30 12.30
C HIS A 145 -19.36 -16.23 11.40
N TRP A 146 -20.25 -15.63 10.60
CA TRP A 146 -21.19 -16.37 9.74
C TRP A 146 -20.54 -16.88 8.45
N ASP A 147 -19.40 -16.30 8.06
CA ASP A 147 -18.61 -16.72 6.90
C ASP A 147 -17.71 -17.94 7.19
N VAL A 148 -17.66 -18.41 8.45
CA VAL A 148 -17.00 -19.68 8.85
C VAL A 148 -18.06 -20.75 9.15
N PRO A 149 -18.60 -21.45 8.14
CA PRO A 149 -19.69 -22.40 8.32
C PRO A 149 -19.26 -23.70 9.04
N ASP A 150 -17.97 -24.06 8.94
CA ASP A 150 -17.39 -25.24 9.60
C ASP A 150 -16.06 -24.87 10.30
N PHE A 151 -16.10 -24.75 11.62
CA PHE A 151 -14.90 -24.43 12.42
C PHE A 151 -13.79 -25.49 12.32
N THR A 152 -14.09 -26.70 11.82
CA THR A 152 -13.08 -27.74 11.59
C THR A 152 -12.33 -27.54 10.28
N GLY A 153 -12.86 -26.71 9.36
CA GLY A 153 -12.29 -26.39 8.05
C GLY A 153 -11.21 -25.32 8.07
N VAL A 154 -11.18 -24.43 9.07
CA VAL A 154 -10.34 -23.22 9.07
C VAL A 154 -8.83 -23.50 8.81
N LEU A 155 -8.24 -24.49 9.47
CA LEU A 155 -6.82 -24.80 9.25
C LEU A 155 -6.58 -25.57 7.94
N PRO A 156 -7.40 -26.57 7.57
CA PRO A 156 -7.38 -27.15 6.22
C PRO A 156 -7.48 -26.10 5.10
N GLU A 157 -8.42 -25.16 5.18
CA GLU A 157 -8.65 -24.10 4.21
C GLU A 157 -7.43 -23.19 4.08
N ALA A 158 -6.84 -22.74 5.19
CA ALA A 158 -5.59 -21.99 5.15
C ALA A 158 -4.46 -22.77 4.44
N TRP A 159 -4.40 -24.09 4.63
CA TRP A 159 -3.39 -24.94 3.99
C TRP A 159 -3.59 -25.07 2.47
N GLU A 160 -4.78 -24.78 1.93
CA GLU A 160 -5.03 -24.80 0.48
C GLU A 160 -4.14 -23.79 -0.26
N LEU A 161 -3.69 -22.69 0.37
CA LEU A 161 -2.68 -21.78 -0.20
C LEU A 161 -1.38 -22.50 -0.59
N ILE A 162 -1.01 -23.56 0.14
CA ILE A 162 0.13 -24.43 -0.19
C ILE A 162 -0.25 -25.47 -1.24
N GLU A 163 -1.42 -26.09 -1.11
CA GLU A 163 -1.87 -27.16 -2.01
C GLU A 163 -2.09 -26.66 -3.44
N ASP A 164 -2.55 -25.41 -3.57
CA ASP A 164 -2.79 -24.73 -4.84
C ASP A 164 -1.56 -23.98 -5.38
N ASP A 165 -0.37 -24.19 -4.79
CA ASP A 165 0.90 -23.56 -5.18
C ASP A 165 0.85 -22.01 -5.18
N LEU A 166 -0.03 -21.40 -4.37
CA LEU A 166 -0.18 -19.94 -4.30
C LEU A 166 0.90 -19.28 -3.45
N VAL A 167 1.38 -19.98 -2.42
CA VAL A 167 2.49 -19.53 -1.57
C VAL A 167 3.49 -20.65 -1.34
N THR A 168 4.71 -20.29 -0.97
CA THR A 168 5.73 -21.26 -0.50
C THR A 168 5.51 -21.60 0.98
N ARG A 169 6.13 -22.68 1.45
CA ARG A 169 6.11 -23.04 2.88
C ARG A 169 6.67 -21.96 3.80
N ASP A 170 7.69 -21.23 3.36
CA ASP A 170 8.28 -20.15 4.16
C ASP A 170 7.31 -18.96 4.26
N GLN A 171 6.65 -18.61 3.16
CA GLN A 171 5.61 -17.56 3.13
C GLN A 171 4.41 -17.95 3.99
N PHE A 172 3.98 -19.22 3.93
CA PHE A 172 2.92 -19.73 4.78
C PHE A 172 3.31 -19.73 6.27
N SER A 173 4.56 -20.06 6.59
CA SER A 173 5.08 -19.95 7.96
C SER A 173 5.08 -18.50 8.46
N ASP A 174 5.40 -17.54 7.59
CA ASP A 174 5.27 -16.12 7.91
C ASP A 174 3.81 -15.70 8.14
N PHE A 175 2.88 -16.17 7.29
CA PHE A 175 1.44 -15.91 7.42
C PHE A 175 0.85 -16.46 8.73
N MET A 176 1.15 -17.72 9.07
CA MET A 176 0.58 -18.41 10.24
C MET A 176 1.24 -18.00 11.56
N PHE A 177 2.51 -17.60 11.54
CA PHE A 177 3.28 -17.37 12.77
C PHE A 177 4.19 -16.15 12.69
N GLY A 178 5.07 -16.07 11.70
CA GLY A 178 6.16 -15.09 11.70
C GLY A 178 5.68 -13.64 11.79
N ASN A 179 4.68 -13.27 11.00
CA ASN A 179 4.13 -11.90 10.99
C ASN A 179 3.41 -11.57 12.30
N VAL A 180 2.69 -12.52 12.89
CA VAL A 180 2.05 -12.35 14.22
C VAL A 180 3.11 -12.15 15.30
N ALA A 181 4.17 -12.97 15.29
CA ALA A 181 5.28 -12.82 16.23
C ALA A 181 5.91 -11.43 16.10
N ARG A 182 6.24 -11.01 14.87
CA ARG A 182 6.82 -9.68 14.57
C ARG A 182 5.92 -8.53 15.03
N LEU A 183 4.60 -8.63 14.88
CA LEU A 183 3.67 -7.60 15.34
C LEU A 183 3.88 -7.28 16.83
N PHE A 184 3.83 -8.31 17.68
CA PHE A 184 3.90 -8.13 19.12
C PHE A 184 5.33 -7.88 19.63
N THR A 185 6.32 -8.59 19.08
CA THR A 185 7.72 -8.41 19.50
C THR A 185 8.31 -7.08 19.07
N GLY A 186 7.77 -6.49 18.00
CA GLY A 186 8.17 -5.18 17.52
C GLY A 186 7.93 -4.04 18.50
N THR A 187 6.98 -4.18 19.42
CA THR A 187 6.76 -3.22 20.52
C THR A 187 7.39 -3.71 21.83
N ASN A 188 7.34 -5.02 22.10
CA ASN A 188 7.94 -5.62 23.28
C ASN A 188 8.65 -6.93 22.91
N PRO A 189 9.99 -6.95 22.81
CA PRO A 189 10.76 -8.17 22.47
C PRO A 189 10.51 -9.36 23.39
N HIS A 190 10.02 -9.12 24.61
CA HIS A 190 9.72 -10.13 25.63
C HIS A 190 8.24 -10.55 25.67
N PHE A 191 7.42 -10.14 24.69
CA PHE A 191 5.97 -10.36 24.71
C PHE A 191 5.59 -11.84 24.91
N PHE A 192 6.37 -12.76 24.34
CA PHE A 192 6.12 -14.19 24.39
C PHE A 192 6.91 -14.94 25.47
N ASP A 193 7.59 -14.24 26.38
CA ASP A 193 8.35 -14.86 27.47
C ASP A 193 7.43 -15.70 28.37
N GLY A 194 7.82 -16.94 28.67
CA GLY A 194 7.06 -17.91 29.45
C GLY A 194 5.91 -18.59 28.70
N THR A 195 5.73 -18.32 27.39
CA THR A 195 4.69 -18.97 26.57
C THR A 195 5.21 -20.24 25.90
N ALA A 196 4.29 -21.08 25.41
CA ALA A 196 4.63 -22.31 24.69
C ALA A 196 5.40 -22.08 23.38
N VAL A 197 5.41 -20.85 22.86
CA VAL A 197 6.08 -20.47 21.60
C VAL A 197 7.33 -19.62 21.81
N GLU A 198 7.75 -19.41 23.08
CA GLU A 198 8.90 -18.55 23.41
C GLU A 198 10.15 -18.92 22.61
N THR A 199 10.50 -20.21 22.57
CA THR A 199 11.71 -20.68 21.89
C THR A 199 11.67 -20.39 20.39
N GLN A 200 10.53 -20.60 19.74
CA GLN A 200 10.34 -20.36 18.30
C GLN A 200 10.40 -18.86 17.99
N VAL A 201 9.81 -18.02 18.84
CA VAL A 201 9.88 -16.56 18.68
C VAL A 201 11.31 -16.06 18.88
N ARG A 202 12.05 -16.56 19.88
CA ARG A 202 13.46 -16.20 20.08
C ARG A 202 14.33 -16.61 18.90
N GLN A 203 14.07 -17.79 18.32
CA GLN A 203 14.77 -18.24 17.12
C GLN A 203 14.49 -17.30 15.94
N LEU A 204 13.21 -16.98 15.68
CA LEU A 204 12.83 -16.03 14.63
C LEU A 204 13.56 -14.69 14.77
N LEU A 205 13.58 -14.11 15.97
CA LEU A 205 14.26 -12.84 16.23
C LEU A 205 15.79 -12.94 16.06
N ALA A 206 16.38 -14.09 16.35
CA ALA A 206 17.82 -14.30 16.18
C ALA A 206 18.22 -14.47 14.71
N ASP A 207 17.35 -15.07 13.89
CA ASP A 207 17.58 -15.26 12.45
C ASP A 207 17.46 -13.94 11.67
N GLU A 208 16.77 -12.95 12.24
CA GLU A 208 16.55 -11.61 11.64
C GLU A 208 17.51 -10.51 12.14
N ALA A 209 18.35 -10.82 13.14
CA ALA A 209 19.30 -9.89 13.75
C ALA A 209 20.63 -9.80 12.99
#